data_AF-A0A8B6E0W6-F1
#
_entry.id   AF-A0A8B6E0W6-F1
#
_cell.length_a   1.000
_cell.length_b   1.000
_cell.length_c   1.000
_cell.angle_alpha   90.00
_cell.angle_beta   90.00
_cell.angle_gamma   90.00
#
_symmetry.space_group_name_H-M   'P 1'
#
loop_
_entity.id
_entity.type
_entity.pdbx_description
1 polymer ?
#
loop_
_entity_poly.entity_id
_entity_poly.type
_entity_poly.pdbx_seq_one_letter_code
_entity_poly.pdbx_strand_id
1 'polypeptide(L)'
;MYKSILGYLDSSSTSDDLQPGTKLDLSFWMARALCSRKRHIVSVEMPRPYREGYREILTADANVVDLHKLGPYYYSYGSQLLKFELPETADVAKSLIKCFQTRIRKIMDSSQNAYNEDTTKLTAKLDETEKCLFKAGQMGLNDFQRWETRQTEKLTTSEMVRSHRKRKRALMDDS
;
A
#
# COMPACT_ATOMS: atom_id res chain seq x y z
N MET A 1 43.85 -4.11 3.87
CA MET A 1 42.94 -2.95 4.00
C MET A 1 42.00 -2.99 2.81
N TYR A 2 40.72 -3.28 3.01
CA TYR A 2 39.75 -3.20 1.92
C TYR A 2 39.39 -1.73 1.73
N LYS A 3 39.60 -1.19 0.52
CA LYS A 3 39.18 0.16 0.17
C LYS A 3 37.65 0.14 0.03
N SER A 4 36.96 0.80 0.96
CA SER A 4 35.55 1.12 0.78
C SER A 4 35.48 2.34 -0.14
N ILE A 5 34.57 2.33 -1.11
CA ILE A 5 34.35 3.44 -2.04
C ILE A 5 32.84 3.59 -2.10
N LEU A 6 32.27 4.23 -1.09
CA LEU A 6 30.82 4.41 -0.97
C LEU A 6 30.45 5.86 -0.65
N GLY A 7 31.43 6.77 -0.58
CA GLY A 7 31.20 8.19 -0.36
C GLY A 7 30.28 8.84 -1.39
N TYR A 8 30.24 8.31 -2.61
CA TYR A 8 29.33 8.77 -3.68
C TYR A 8 27.84 8.59 -3.35
N LEU A 9 27.48 7.76 -2.36
CA LEU A 9 26.10 7.61 -1.91
C LEU A 9 25.60 8.85 -1.15
N ASP A 10 26.52 9.65 -0.61
CA ASP A 10 26.24 10.94 -0.03
C ASP A 10 26.70 12.04 -1.00
N SER A 11 25.74 12.67 -1.70
CA SER A 11 26.03 13.72 -2.67
C SER A 11 26.72 14.95 -2.06
N SER A 12 26.70 15.08 -0.72
CA SER A 12 27.36 16.16 0.00
C SER A 12 28.78 15.80 0.49
N SER A 13 29.17 14.53 0.38
CA SER A 13 30.48 14.06 0.82
C SER A 13 31.56 14.34 -0.24
N THR A 14 32.72 14.81 0.21
CA THR A 14 33.94 14.94 -0.60
C THR A 14 34.94 13.81 -0.34
N SER A 15 34.60 12.87 0.54
CA SER A 15 35.44 11.73 0.89
C SER A 15 35.09 10.51 0.02
N ASP A 16 36.09 9.68 -0.30
CA ASP A 16 35.89 8.36 -0.93
C ASP A 16 35.01 7.43 -0.05
N ASP A 17 35.02 7.65 1.27
CA ASP A 17 34.37 6.81 2.27
C ASP A 17 33.17 7.48 2.95
N LEU A 18 32.20 6.66 3.35
CA LEU A 18 31.04 7.11 4.10
C LEU A 18 31.38 7.21 5.58
N GLN A 19 31.10 8.37 6.19
CA GLN A 19 31.37 8.55 7.62
C GLN A 19 30.33 7.83 8.49
N PRO A 20 30.71 7.30 9.67
CA PRO A 20 29.75 6.73 10.61
C PRO A 20 28.70 7.76 11.01
N GLY A 21 27.42 7.36 10.98
CA GLY A 21 26.30 8.23 11.33
C GLY A 21 25.76 9.09 10.19
N THR A 22 26.31 9.00 8.98
CA THR A 22 25.71 9.63 7.79
C THR A 22 24.29 9.10 7.58
N LYS A 23 23.34 10.02 7.40
CA LYS A 23 21.94 9.69 7.09
C LYS A 23 21.79 9.51 5.58
N LEU A 24 21.31 8.35 5.17
CA LEU A 24 21.08 8.01 3.77
C LEU A 24 19.65 7.52 3.56
N ASP A 25 19.06 7.90 2.43
CA ASP A 25 17.81 7.33 1.96
C ASP A 25 18.10 6.07 1.15
N LEU A 26 17.78 4.92 1.74
CA LEU A 26 17.99 3.60 1.13
C LEU A 26 16.65 2.96 0.77
N SER A 27 16.66 2.20 -0.32
CA SER A 27 15.53 1.33 -0.66
C SER A 27 15.30 0.28 0.45
N PHE A 28 14.04 -0.06 0.73
CA PHE A 28 13.67 -1.00 1.79
C PHE A 28 14.41 -2.34 1.73
N TRP A 29 14.51 -2.94 0.53
CA TRP A 29 15.15 -4.25 0.35
C TRP A 29 16.65 -4.21 0.70
N MET A 30 17.31 -3.09 0.42
CA MET A 30 18.72 -2.88 0.74
C MET A 30 18.90 -2.65 2.23
N ALA A 31 18.08 -1.78 2.84
CA ALA A 31 18.09 -1.57 4.29
C ALA A 31 17.86 -2.89 5.05
N ARG A 32 16.93 -3.73 4.59
CA ARG A 32 16.65 -5.05 5.18
C ARG A 32 17.83 -6.02 5.09
N ALA A 33 18.59 -5.99 4.00
CA ALA A 33 19.79 -6.82 3.85
C ALA A 33 20.95 -6.36 4.75
N LEU A 34 21.07 -5.04 4.95
CA LEU A 34 22.15 -4.40 5.71
C LEU A 34 21.87 -4.27 7.22
N CYS A 35 20.61 -4.36 7.62
CA CYS A 35 20.14 -4.34 9.01
C CYS A 35 19.59 -5.73 9.38
N SER A 36 20.50 -6.70 9.54
CA SER A 36 20.21 -8.07 9.96
C SER A 36 20.83 -8.34 11.34
N ARG A 37 20.29 -9.29 12.12
CA ARG A 37 20.90 -9.70 13.41
C ARG A 37 22.39 -10.06 13.30
N LYS A 38 22.82 -10.57 12.14
CA LYS A 38 24.23 -10.92 11.88
C LYS A 38 25.08 -9.76 11.36
N ARG A 39 24.45 -8.71 10.83
CA ARG A 39 25.09 -7.56 10.18
C ARG A 39 24.30 -6.31 10.51
N HIS A 40 24.81 -5.51 11.44
CA HIS A 40 24.23 -4.22 11.78
C HIS A 40 25.07 -3.11 11.15
N ILE A 41 25.10 -3.08 9.82
CA ILE A 41 25.89 -2.10 9.05
C ILE A 41 25.18 -0.75 9.01
N VAL A 42 23.84 -0.79 8.99
CA VAL A 42 22.99 0.41 9.00
C VAL A 42 21.98 0.32 10.15
N SER A 43 21.64 1.48 10.71
CA SER A 43 20.50 1.65 11.62
C SER A 43 19.32 2.21 10.85
N VAL A 44 18.11 1.76 11.17
CA VAL A 44 16.88 2.15 10.48
C VAL A 44 16.06 3.06 11.39
N GLU A 45 15.77 4.27 10.92
CA GLU A 45 14.86 5.20 11.58
C GLU A 45 13.42 4.93 11.13
N MET A 46 12.46 5.02 12.05
CA MET A 46 11.05 4.79 11.73
C MET A 46 10.55 5.85 10.72
N PRO A 47 9.97 5.44 9.57
CA PRO A 47 9.43 6.38 8.61
C PRO A 47 8.30 7.22 9.20
N ARG A 48 8.18 8.48 8.76
CA ARG A 48 7.24 9.48 9.29
C ARG A 48 5.80 8.96 9.54
N PRO A 49 5.15 8.23 8.62
CA PRO A 49 3.77 7.75 8.83
C PRO A 49 3.59 6.77 10.00
N TYR A 50 4.67 6.18 10.50
CA TYR A 50 4.63 5.17 11.55
C TYR A 50 5.15 5.69 12.88
N ARG A 51 5.63 6.93 12.96
CA ARG A 51 6.09 7.56 14.21
C ARG A 51 4.91 7.81 15.15
N GLU A 52 5.22 7.97 16.43
CA GLU A 52 4.26 8.18 17.52
C GLU A 52 3.17 9.21 17.21
N GLY A 53 3.55 10.42 16.78
CA GLY A 53 2.55 11.46 16.48
C GLY A 53 1.54 11.08 15.39
N TYR A 54 1.93 10.29 14.37
CA TYR A 54 0.96 9.79 13.39
C TYR A 54 0.10 8.65 13.96
N ARG A 55 0.65 7.81 14.84
CA ARG A 55 -0.10 6.77 15.54
C ARG A 55 -1.17 7.37 16.46
N GLU A 56 -0.89 8.51 17.10
CA GLU A 56 -1.87 9.25 17.91
C GLU A 56 -3.02 9.80 17.05
N ILE A 57 -2.70 10.41 15.90
CA ILE A 57 -3.72 10.90 14.95
C ILE A 57 -4.62 9.75 14.48
N LEU A 58 -4.02 8.60 14.11
CA LEU A 58 -4.77 7.41 13.70
C LEU A 58 -5.62 6.81 14.82
N THR A 59 -5.17 6.95 16.07
CA THR A 59 -5.90 6.50 17.26
C THR A 59 -7.10 7.41 17.56
N ALA A 60 -6.95 8.72 17.33
CA ALA A 60 -8.02 9.70 17.50
C ALA A 60 -9.17 9.47 16.52
N ASP A 61 -8.90 9.44 15.22
CA ASP A 61 -9.84 8.97 14.21
C ASP A 61 -9.13 8.55 12.92
N ALA A 62 -9.10 7.23 12.67
CA ALA A 62 -8.51 6.69 11.46
C ALA A 62 -9.31 7.03 10.19
N ASN A 63 -10.60 7.36 10.26
CA ASN A 63 -11.47 7.56 9.10
C ASN A 63 -11.23 8.88 8.35
N VAL A 64 -10.69 9.88 9.04
CA VAL A 64 -10.38 11.21 8.44
C VAL A 64 -9.01 11.25 7.78
N VAL A 65 -8.15 10.29 8.10
CA VAL A 65 -6.79 10.21 7.57
C VAL A 65 -6.80 9.70 6.13
N ASP A 66 -6.05 10.41 5.28
CA ASP A 66 -5.78 10.03 3.90
C ASP A 66 -4.58 9.09 3.85
N LEU A 67 -4.84 7.78 3.86
CA LEU A 67 -3.78 6.78 3.83
C LEU A 67 -3.04 6.79 2.50
N HIS A 68 -3.71 7.14 1.39
CA HIS A 68 -3.10 7.20 0.08
C HIS A 68 -1.95 8.22 0.03
N LYS A 69 -2.13 9.38 0.68
CA LYS A 69 -1.06 10.40 0.82
C LYS A 69 0.09 10.01 1.75
N LEU A 70 -0.18 9.18 2.76
CA LEU A 70 0.86 8.67 3.65
C LEU A 70 1.69 7.54 3.03
N GLY A 71 1.22 7.02 1.90
CA GLY A 71 1.80 5.93 1.14
C GLY A 71 0.67 5.00 0.72
N PRO A 72 0.48 4.72 -0.57
CA PRO A 72 -0.64 3.91 -1.05
C PRO A 72 -0.66 2.47 -0.50
N TYR A 73 0.41 2.05 0.16
CA TYR A 73 0.65 0.72 0.71
C TYR A 73 0.92 0.75 2.22
N TYR A 74 0.25 1.63 2.98
CA TYR A 74 0.39 1.80 4.42
C TYR A 74 0.38 0.48 5.21
N TYR A 75 -0.60 -0.42 4.97
CA TYR A 75 -0.67 -1.68 5.71
C TYR A 75 0.45 -2.64 5.33
N SER A 76 0.63 -2.86 4.02
CA SER A 76 1.61 -3.83 3.53
C SER A 76 3.06 -3.41 3.81
N TYR A 77 3.37 -2.12 3.66
CA TYR A 77 4.67 -1.56 4.04
C TYR A 77 4.87 -1.59 5.56
N GLY A 78 3.83 -1.26 6.34
CA GLY A 78 3.85 -1.36 7.79
C GLY A 78 4.19 -2.77 8.28
N SER A 79 3.58 -3.81 7.71
CA SER A 79 3.91 -5.20 8.02
C SER A 79 5.35 -5.58 7.66
N GLN A 80 5.92 -4.99 6.61
CA GLN A 80 7.32 -5.22 6.23
C GLN A 80 8.28 -4.53 7.19
N LEU A 81 7.94 -3.35 7.71
CA LEU A 81 8.73 -2.62 8.71
C LEU A 81 8.88 -3.39 10.02
N LEU A 82 7.88 -4.20 10.41
CA LEU A 82 7.95 -4.99 11.65
C LEU A 82 9.14 -5.98 11.68
N LYS A 83 9.77 -6.23 10.53
CA LYS A 83 10.92 -7.14 10.40
C LYS A 83 12.24 -6.53 10.88
N PHE A 84 12.28 -5.22 11.14
CA PHE A 84 13.48 -4.53 11.63
C PHE A 84 13.69 -4.63 13.15
N GLU A 85 12.77 -5.26 13.90
CA GLU A 85 12.89 -5.48 15.36
C GLU A 85 13.22 -4.21 16.17
N LEU A 86 12.66 -3.06 15.75
CA LEU A 86 12.82 -1.77 16.43
C LEU A 86 12.01 -1.73 17.75
N PRO A 87 12.38 -0.90 18.74
CA PRO A 87 11.66 -0.80 20.02
C PRO A 87 10.16 -0.50 19.86
N GLU A 88 9.80 0.37 18.91
CA GLU A 88 8.43 0.80 18.66
C GLU A 88 7.60 -0.18 17.80
N THR A 89 8.19 -1.32 17.40
CA THR A 89 7.56 -2.29 16.48
C THR A 89 6.23 -2.81 17.00
N ALA A 90 6.14 -3.07 18.31
CA ALA A 90 4.91 -3.58 18.94
C ALA A 90 3.77 -2.56 18.83
N ASP A 91 4.05 -1.27 18.99
CA ASP A 91 3.04 -0.22 18.95
C ASP A 91 2.62 0.12 17.51
N VAL A 92 3.54 0.03 16.55
CA VAL A 92 3.21 0.06 15.12
C VAL A 92 2.28 -1.08 14.75
N ALA A 93 2.56 -2.31 15.19
CA ALA A 93 1.71 -3.46 14.91
C ALA A 93 0.27 -3.26 15.46
N LYS A 94 0.14 -2.78 16.71
CA LYS A 94 -1.16 -2.45 17.32
C LYS A 94 -1.88 -1.34 16.54
N SER A 95 -1.16 -0.28 16.17
CA SER A 95 -1.71 0.86 15.43
C SER A 95 -2.26 0.43 14.06
N LEU A 96 -1.54 -0.44 13.34
CA LEU A 96 -1.98 -1.00 12.05
C LEU A 96 -3.31 -1.77 12.19
N ILE A 97 -3.39 -2.67 13.16
CA ILE A 97 -4.59 -3.47 13.42
C ILE A 97 -5.76 -2.55 13.80
N LYS A 98 -5.53 -1.62 14.73
CA LYS A 98 -6.58 -0.70 15.21
C LYS A 98 -7.10 0.19 14.08
N CYS A 99 -6.20 0.75 13.26
CA CYS A 99 -6.55 1.55 12.10
C CYS A 99 -7.44 0.76 11.13
N PHE A 100 -7.05 -0.47 10.78
CA PHE A 100 -7.83 -1.33 9.88
C PHE A 100 -9.21 -1.68 10.46
N GLN A 101 -9.28 -2.06 11.75
CA GLN A 101 -10.54 -2.37 12.43
C GLN A 101 -11.50 -1.19 12.48
N THR A 102 -11.00 0.04 12.69
CA THR A 102 -11.83 1.24 12.71
C THR A 102 -12.42 1.54 11.32
N ARG A 103 -11.64 1.32 10.25
CA ARG A 103 -12.01 1.70 8.88
C ARG A 103 -12.81 0.64 8.14
N ILE A 104 -12.64 -0.66 8.46
CA ILE A 104 -13.25 -1.77 7.71
C ILE A 104 -14.78 -1.68 7.64
N ARG A 105 -15.44 -1.28 8.73
CA ARG A 105 -16.90 -1.14 8.77
C ARG A 105 -17.38 -0.12 7.75
N LYS A 106 -16.78 1.08 7.77
CA LYS A 106 -17.12 2.16 6.84
C LYS A 106 -16.86 1.75 5.38
N ILE A 107 -15.76 1.04 5.12
CA ILE A 107 -15.43 0.53 3.79
C ILE A 107 -16.47 -0.48 3.31
N MET A 108 -16.84 -1.46 4.14
CA MET A 108 -17.87 -2.44 3.80
C MET A 108 -19.22 -1.76 3.56
N ASP A 109 -19.68 -0.92 4.49
CA ASP A 109 -20.94 -0.20 4.36
C ASP A 109 -20.96 0.64 3.07
N SER A 110 -19.89 1.39 2.78
CA SER A 110 -19.80 2.19 1.56
C SER A 110 -19.77 1.32 0.30
N SER A 111 -19.10 0.16 0.34
CA SER A 111 -19.00 -0.75 -0.82
C SER A 111 -20.33 -1.39 -1.18
N GLN A 112 -21.23 -1.62 -0.22
CA GLN A 112 -22.53 -2.25 -0.46
C GLN A 112 -23.63 -1.24 -0.80
N ASN A 113 -23.46 0.04 -0.44
CA ASN A 113 -24.49 1.07 -0.63
C ASN A 113 -24.22 1.99 -1.83
N ALA A 114 -23.02 1.99 -2.41
CA ALA A 114 -22.67 2.81 -3.58
C ALA A 114 -23.00 2.09 -4.90
N TYR A 115 -24.29 1.82 -5.18
CA TYR A 115 -24.69 1.22 -6.46
C TYR A 115 -24.87 2.30 -7.54
N ASN A 116 -24.16 2.17 -8.67
CA ASN A 116 -24.14 3.15 -9.78
C ASN A 116 -23.70 4.58 -9.39
N GLU A 117 -23.06 4.77 -8.24
CA GLU A 117 -22.52 6.06 -7.80
C GLU A 117 -21.05 6.25 -8.23
N ASP A 118 -20.60 7.51 -8.27
CA ASP A 118 -19.19 7.83 -8.48
C ASP A 118 -18.36 7.47 -7.23
N THR A 119 -17.73 6.29 -7.27
CA THR A 119 -16.90 5.77 -6.17
C THR A 119 -15.53 6.44 -6.07
N THR A 120 -15.19 7.38 -6.96
CA THR A 120 -13.85 8.00 -6.99
C THR A 120 -13.54 8.72 -5.67
N LYS A 121 -14.50 9.45 -5.11
CA LYS A 121 -14.34 10.16 -3.83
C LYS A 121 -14.21 9.22 -2.64
N LEU A 122 -14.92 8.07 -2.69
CA LEU A 122 -14.91 7.06 -1.63
C LEU A 122 -13.56 6.31 -1.57
N THR A 123 -12.95 6.09 -2.73
CA THR A 123 -11.71 5.30 -2.87
C THR A 123 -10.44 6.14 -2.83
N ALA A 124 -10.52 7.46 -3.03
CA ALA A 124 -9.36 8.35 -3.14
C ALA A 124 -8.43 8.34 -1.92
N LYS A 125 -8.98 8.15 -0.71
CA LYS A 125 -8.24 8.18 0.56
C LYS A 125 -7.86 6.79 1.09
N LEU A 126 -8.18 5.75 0.35
CA LEU A 126 -7.98 4.36 0.76
C LEU A 126 -6.57 3.87 0.44
N ASP A 127 -6.06 2.98 1.31
CA ASP A 127 -4.90 2.12 1.00
C ASP A 127 -5.25 1.10 -0.10
N GLU A 128 -4.26 0.56 -0.81
CA GLU A 128 -4.50 -0.48 -1.84
C GLU A 128 -5.20 -1.74 -1.31
N THR A 129 -4.92 -2.15 -0.06
CA THR A 129 -5.60 -3.26 0.61
C THR A 129 -7.08 -2.94 0.81
N GLU A 130 -7.38 -1.71 1.22
CA GLU A 130 -8.76 -1.23 1.41
C GLU A 130 -9.50 -1.08 0.09
N LYS A 131 -8.83 -0.59 -0.97
CA LYS A 131 -9.39 -0.54 -2.32
C LYS A 131 -9.72 -1.93 -2.84
N CYS A 132 -8.86 -2.91 -2.58
CA CYS A 132 -9.11 -4.30 -2.95
C CYS A 132 -10.38 -4.83 -2.26
N LEU A 133 -10.53 -4.58 -0.95
CA LEU A 133 -11.71 -4.96 -0.19
C LEU A 133 -12.98 -4.25 -0.69
N PHE A 134 -12.89 -2.93 -0.94
CA PHE A 134 -14.00 -2.15 -1.50
C PHE A 134 -14.45 -2.71 -2.86
N LYS A 135 -13.50 -3.04 -3.74
CA LYS A 135 -13.78 -3.64 -5.05
C LYS A 135 -14.44 -5.01 -4.91
N ALA A 136 -13.98 -5.85 -3.98
CA ALA A 136 -14.60 -7.15 -3.71
C ALA A 136 -16.05 -6.99 -3.24
N GLY A 137 -16.32 -6.02 -2.35
CA GLY A 137 -17.68 -5.68 -1.93
C GLY A 137 -18.57 -5.23 -3.10
N GLN A 138 -18.06 -4.33 -3.94
CA GLN A 138 -18.76 -3.86 -5.14
C GLN A 138 -19.03 -4.97 -6.15
N MET A 139 -18.10 -5.92 -6.32
CA MET A 139 -18.33 -7.10 -7.17
C MET A 139 -19.51 -7.93 -6.64
N GLY A 140 -19.54 -8.21 -5.33
CA GLY A 140 -20.64 -8.94 -4.70
C GLY A 140 -21.99 -8.25 -4.86
N LEU A 141 -22.05 -6.92 -4.66
CA LEU A 141 -23.26 -6.12 -4.87
C LEU A 141 -23.76 -6.20 -6.33
N ASN A 142 -22.85 -6.02 -7.29
CA ASN A 142 -23.18 -6.06 -8.71
C ASN A 142 -23.65 -7.46 -9.15
N ASP A 143 -23.03 -8.53 -8.64
CA ASP A 143 -23.42 -9.90 -8.95
C ASP A 143 -24.80 -10.23 -8.35
N PHE A 144 -25.07 -9.77 -7.13
CA PHE A 144 -26.39 -9.89 -6.52
C PHE A 144 -27.47 -9.17 -7.33
N GLN A 145 -27.21 -7.92 -7.75
CA GLN A 145 -28.14 -7.13 -8.57
C GLN A 145 -28.40 -7.77 -9.95
N ARG A 146 -27.37 -8.33 -10.59
CA ARG A 146 -27.53 -9.08 -11.85
C ARG A 146 -28.38 -10.33 -11.68
N TRP A 147 -28.21 -11.03 -10.56
CA TRP A 147 -29.02 -12.19 -10.22
C TRP A 147 -30.48 -11.80 -9.97
N GLU A 148 -30.72 -10.77 -9.15
CA GLU A 148 -32.06 -10.27 -8.83
C GLU A 148 -32.83 -9.85 -10.10
N THR A 149 -32.14 -9.21 -11.05
CA THR A 149 -32.71 -8.75 -12.33
C THR A 149 -32.72 -9.82 -13.43
N ARG A 150 -32.39 -11.08 -13.12
CA ARG A 150 -32.29 -12.22 -14.06
C ARG A 150 -31.36 -12.01 -15.24
N GLN A 151 -30.41 -11.08 -15.15
CA GLN A 151 -29.40 -10.85 -16.18
C GLN A 151 -28.41 -12.01 -16.28
N THR A 152 -28.22 -12.75 -15.18
CA THR A 152 -27.33 -13.94 -15.11
C THR A 152 -27.80 -15.11 -15.98
N GLU A 153 -29.08 -15.16 -16.36
CA GLU A 153 -29.62 -16.19 -17.27
C GLU A 153 -29.11 -16.02 -18.72
N LYS A 154 -28.67 -14.82 -19.09
CA LYS A 154 -28.13 -14.53 -20.43
C LYS A 154 -26.66 -14.92 -20.49
N LEU A 155 -26.34 -15.97 -21.24
CA LEU A 155 -24.95 -16.32 -21.55
C LEU A 155 -24.29 -15.18 -22.34
N THR A 156 -23.38 -14.47 -21.68
CA THR A 156 -22.58 -13.42 -22.30
C THR A 156 -21.17 -13.93 -22.58
N THR A 157 -20.56 -13.45 -23.67
CA THR A 157 -19.16 -13.75 -23.96
C THR A 157 -18.27 -13.17 -22.86
N SER A 158 -17.38 -14.00 -22.30
CA SER A 158 -16.43 -13.58 -21.27
C SER A 158 -15.68 -12.31 -21.65
N GLU A 159 -15.41 -11.46 -20.66
CA GLU A 159 -14.66 -10.22 -20.80
C GLU A 159 -13.25 -10.46 -21.37
N MET A 160 -12.63 -11.60 -21.06
CA MET A 160 -11.36 -12.02 -21.65
C MET A 160 -11.49 -12.14 -23.18
N VAL A 161 -12.54 -12.80 -23.66
CA VAL A 161 -12.79 -12.99 -25.11
C VAL A 161 -13.09 -11.65 -25.78
N ARG A 162 -13.90 -10.80 -25.13
CA ARG A 162 -14.22 -9.45 -25.63
C ARG A 162 -12.96 -8.57 -25.73
N SER A 163 -12.12 -8.57 -24.71
CA SER A 163 -10.88 -7.79 -24.68
C SER A 163 -9.83 -8.31 -25.67
N HIS A 164 -9.74 -9.63 -25.85
CA HIS A 164 -8.87 -10.24 -26.85
C HIS A 164 -9.30 -9.83 -28.28
N ARG A 165 -10.60 -9.90 -28.58
CA ARG A 165 -11.15 -9.43 -29.87
C ARG A 165 -10.90 -7.95 -30.11
N LYS A 166 -11.08 -7.10 -29.09
CA LYS A 166 -10.77 -5.65 -29.17
C LYS A 166 -9.29 -5.41 -29.48
N ARG A 167 -8.38 -6.06 -28.77
CA ARG A 167 -6.93 -5.96 -29.01
C ARG A 167 -6.55 -6.41 -30.42
N LYS A 168 -7.12 -7.53 -30.91
CA LYS A 168 -6.88 -7.99 -32.29
C LYS A 168 -7.35 -6.99 -33.35
N ARG A 169 -8.50 -6.32 -33.13
CA ARG A 169 -9.01 -5.29 -34.06
C ARG A 169 -8.10 -4.07 -34.11
N ALA A 170 -7.63 -3.59 -32.96
CA ALA A 170 -6.70 -2.45 -32.91
C ALA A 170 -5.39 -2.72 -33.68
N LEU A 171 -4.86 -3.94 -33.60
CA LEU A 171 -3.67 -4.35 -34.35
C LEU A 171 -3.90 -4.44 -35.87
N MET A 172 -5.14 -4.64 -36.32
CA MET A 172 -5.49 -4.70 -37.74
C MET A 172 -5.72 -3.31 -38.35
N ASP A 173 -6.11 -2.31 -37.56
CA ASP A 173 -6.27 -0.91 -37.99
C ASP A 173 -4.93 -0.15 -38.08
N ASP A 174 -3.90 -0.61 -37.37
CA ASP A 174 -2.53 -0.04 -37.39
C ASP A 174 -1.63 -0.62 -38.51
N SER A 175 -2.17 -1.46 -39.40
CA SER A 175 -1.47 -2.10 -40.54
C SER A 175 -1.96 -1.57 -41.88
#